data_AF-A0A5B0KM40-F1
#
_entry.id   AF-A0A5B0KM40-F1
#
_cell.length_a   1.000
_cell.length_b   1.000
_cell.length_c   1.000
_cell.angle_alpha   90.00
_cell.angle_beta   90.00
_cell.angle_gamma   90.00
#
_symmetry.space_group_name_H-M   'P 1'
#
loop_
_entity.id
_entity.type
_entity.pdbx_description
1 polymer ?
#
loop_
_entity_poly.entity_id
_entity_poly.type
_entity_poly.pdbx_seq_one_letter_code
_entity_poly.pdbx_strand_id
1 'polypeptide(L)' 'MREALGRSRGGYGTKACVIVDGGGRALGFALAPGQAHELPLAPVLLAILPEVPGWVVGDRGYASDAFRQRV' A
#
# COMPACT_ATOMS: atom_id res chain seq x y z
N MET A 1 12.14 10.30 12.01
CA MET A 1 11.83 10.20 10.57
C MET A 1 12.49 8.92 10.07
N ARG A 2 11.71 7.96 9.54
CA ARG A 2 12.29 6.71 9.01
C ARG A 2 12.43 6.87 7.50
N GLU A 3 13.65 6.72 7.01
CA GLU A 3 13.93 6.80 5.57
C GLU A 3 13.29 5.60 4.84
N ALA A 4 12.80 5.85 3.62
CA ALA A 4 12.12 4.84 2.80
C ALA A 4 13.09 4.13 1.83
N LEU A 5 14.39 4.39 1.91
CA LEU A 5 15.40 3.70 1.10
C LEU A 5 15.72 2.34 1.72
N GLY A 6 15.81 1.31 0.88
CA GLY A 6 16.04 -0.05 1.31
C GLY A 6 16.91 -0.86 0.35
N ARG A 7 17.61 -1.88 0.85
CA ARG A 7 18.50 -2.74 0.06
C ARG A 7 17.83 -4.08 -0.28
N SER A 8 17.62 -4.34 -1.56
CA SER A 8 17.16 -5.61 -2.11
C SER A 8 18.27 -6.33 -2.90
N ARG A 9 17.95 -7.47 -3.53
CA ARG A 9 18.89 -8.17 -4.44
C ARG A 9 19.28 -7.32 -5.66
N GLY A 10 18.41 -6.40 -6.09
CA GLY A 10 18.65 -5.49 -7.21
C GLY A 10 19.38 -4.19 -6.84
N GLY A 11 19.83 -4.04 -5.60
CA GLY A 11 20.44 -2.80 -5.09
C GLY A 11 19.50 -2.00 -4.20
N TYR A 12 19.74 -0.69 -4.09
CA TYR A 12 18.93 0.21 -3.27
C TYR A 12 17.68 0.66 -4.01
N GLY A 13 16.54 0.70 -3.32
CA GLY A 13 15.29 1.15 -3.88
C GLY A 13 14.23 1.46 -2.82
N THR A 14 13.14 2.05 -3.31
CA THR A 14 11.97 2.44 -2.54
C THR A 14 10.75 1.89 -3.27
N LYS A 15 9.78 1.39 -2.52
CA LYS A 15 8.46 0.99 -3.02
C LYS A 15 7.46 2.10 -2.72
N ALA A 16 6.59 2.38 -3.69
CA ALA A 16 5.45 3.25 -3.51
C ALA A 16 4.17 2.45 -3.70
N CYS A 17 3.36 2.37 -2.65
CA CYS A 17 2.03 1.77 -2.70
C CYS A 17 1.02 2.92 -2.78
N VAL A 18 0.11 2.87 -3.74
CA VAL A 18 -0.79 3.98 -4.09
C VAL A 18 -2.23 3.51 -3.95
N ILE A 19 -3.08 4.37 -3.41
CA ILE A 19 -4.53 4.18 -3.43
C ILE A 19 -5.15 5.15 -4.43
N VAL A 20 -6.05 4.63 -5.25
CA VAL A 20 -6.70 5.36 -6.35
C VAL A 20 -8.22 5.24 -6.23
N ASP A 21 -8.95 6.23 -6.75
CA ASP A 21 -10.40 6.08 -6.96
C ASP A 21 -10.71 5.17 -8.17
N GLY A 22 -12.00 4.90 -8.40
CA GLY A 22 -12.45 4.07 -9.52
C GLY A 22 -12.15 4.65 -10.91
N GLY A 23 -11.77 5.93 -11.00
CA GLY A 23 -11.32 6.60 -12.21
C GLY A 23 -9.80 6.58 -12.39
N GLY A 24 -9.05 6.02 -11.45
CA GLY A 24 -7.58 5.95 -11.48
C GLY A 24 -6.89 7.20 -10.91
N ARG A 25 -7.61 8.15 -10.29
CA ARG A 25 -7.00 9.30 -9.65
C ARG A 25 -6.34 8.87 -8.34
N ALA A 26 -5.06 9.17 -8.17
CA ALA A 26 -4.35 8.92 -6.92
C ALA A 26 -4.93 9.77 -5.78
N LEU A 27 -5.36 9.11 -4.71
CA LEU A 27 -5.85 9.74 -3.48
C LEU A 27 -4.72 9.88 -2.45
N GLY A 28 -3.74 8.99 -2.49
CA GLY A 28 -2.55 9.06 -1.66
C GLY A 28 -1.60 7.89 -1.88
N PHE A 29 -0.46 7.93 -1.19
CA PHE A 29 0.54 6.88 -1.27
C PHE A 29 1.31 6.71 0.04
N ALA A 30 1.89 5.54 0.22
CA ALA A 30 2.80 5.21 1.30
C ALA A 30 4.10 4.67 0.72
N LEU A 31 5.23 5.09 1.31
CA LEU A 31 6.56 4.65 0.90
C LEU A 31 7.10 3.59 1.86
N ALA A 32 7.75 2.59 1.30
CA ALA A 32 8.48 1.58 2.05
C ALA A 32 9.88 1.31 1.47
N PRO A 33 10.85 0.92 2.31
CA PRO A 33 12.12 0.37 1.87
C PRO A 33 11.95 -0.75 0.83
N GLY A 34 12.83 -0.81 -0.18
CA GLY A 34 12.72 -1.76 -1.30
C GLY A 34 12.64 -3.24 -0.91
N GLN A 35 13.21 -3.64 0.22
CA GLN A 35 13.10 -5.02 0.74
C GLN A 35 11.87 -5.26 1.62
N ALA A 36 11.15 -4.21 2.01
CA ALA A 36 10.03 -4.33 2.91
C ALA A 36 8.80 -4.94 2.20
N HIS A 37 8.00 -5.63 3.01
CA HIS A 37 6.71 -6.12 2.58
C HIS A 37 5.69 -4.98 2.58
N GLU A 38 4.76 -5.01 1.62
CA GLU A 38 3.83 -3.91 1.35
C GLU A 38 2.53 -4.04 2.15
N LEU A 39 2.16 -5.25 2.58
CA LEU A 39 0.94 -5.50 3.35
C LEU A 39 0.78 -4.62 4.60
N PRO A 40 1.83 -4.29 5.38
CA PRO A 40 1.70 -3.36 6.50
C PRO A 40 1.29 -1.93 6.10
N LEU A 41 1.48 -1.54 4.83
CA LEU A 41 1.06 -0.24 4.32
C LEU A 41 -0.44 -0.21 3.96
N ALA A 42 -1.06 -1.36 3.75
CA ALA A 42 -2.42 -1.45 3.23
C ALA A 42 -3.46 -0.81 4.18
N PRO A 43 -3.43 -1.04 5.51
CA PRO A 43 -4.32 -0.33 6.43
C PRO A 43 -4.09 1.19 6.43
N VAL A 44 -2.84 1.63 6.27
CA VAL A 44 -2.50 3.05 6.21
C VAL A 44 -3.09 3.69 4.96
N LEU A 45 -3.05 3.00 3.82
CA LEU A 45 -3.64 3.46 2.58
C LEU A 45 -5.17 3.56 2.66
N LEU A 46 -5.84 2.57 3.27
CA LEU A 46 -7.29 2.62 3.46
C LEU A 46 -7.73 3.80 4.34
N ALA A 47 -6.92 4.16 5.34
CA ALA A 47 -7.22 5.31 6.20
C ALA A 47 -7.17 6.67 5.47
N ILE A 48 -6.68 6.72 4.23
CA ILE A 48 -6.69 7.92 3.38
C ILE A 48 -8.07 8.14 2.74
N LEU A 49 -8.89 7.08 2.62
CA LEU A 49 -10.19 7.18 1.98
C LEU A 49 -11.12 8.07 2.81
N PRO A 50 -11.77 9.08 2.20
CA PRO A 50 -12.68 9.96 2.91
C PRO A 50 -13.98 9.26 3.34
N GLU A 51 -14.33 8.15 2.67
CA GLU A 51 -15.53 7.36 2.90
C GLU A 51 -15.22 5.86 2.77
N VAL A 52 -16.07 5.01 3.35
CA VAL A 52 -15.95 3.56 3.23
C VAL A 52 -16.27 3.13 1.79
N PRO A 53 -15.35 2.50 1.06
CA PRO A 53 -15.60 2.07 -0.31
C PRO A 53 -16.56 0.87 -0.34
N GLY A 54 -17.40 0.78 -1.38
CA GLY A 54 -18.27 -0.39 -1.56
C GLY A 54 -17.50 -1.66 -1.95
N TRP A 55 -16.34 -1.52 -2.57
CA TRP A 55 -15.42 -2.61 -2.89
C TRP A 55 -13.99 -2.08 -3.03
N VAL A 56 -13.00 -2.91 -2.68
CA VAL A 56 -11.57 -2.61 -2.83
C VAL A 56 -10.95 -3.66 -3.74
N VAL A 57 -10.23 -3.21 -4.78
CA VAL A 57 -9.38 -4.07 -5.60
C VAL A 57 -7.93 -3.77 -5.27
N GLY A 58 -7.16 -4.81 -5.03
CA GLY A 58 -5.73 -4.70 -4.72
C GLY A 58 -4.93 -5.86 -5.27
N ASP A 59 -3.62 -5.70 -5.26
CA ASP A 59 -2.68 -6.75 -5.63
C ASP A 59 -2.83 -7.98 -4.73
N ARG A 60 -2.45 -9.17 -5.25
CA ARG A 60 -2.47 -10.42 -4.49
C ARG A 60 -1.65 -10.35 -3.21
N GLY A 61 -0.57 -9.56 -3.18
CA GLY A 61 0.23 -9.31 -1.98
C GLY A 61 -0.56 -8.71 -0.81
N TYR A 62 -1.72 -8.11 -1.07
CA TYR A 62 -2.64 -7.61 -0.05
C TYR A 62 -3.69 -8.63 0.39
N ALA A 63 -3.83 -9.77 -0.30
CA ALA A 63 -4.94 -10.71 -0.11
C ALA A 63 -4.85 -11.60 1.14
N SER A 64 -4.12 -11.19 2.18
CA SER A 64 -4.09 -11.93 3.45
C SER A 64 -5.46 -11.90 4.14
N ASP A 65 -5.86 -12.99 4.79
CA ASP A 65 -7.16 -13.07 5.48
C ASP A 65 -7.33 -11.95 6.53
N ALA A 66 -6.26 -11.65 7.27
CA ALA A 66 -6.26 -10.59 8.27
C ALA A 66 -6.50 -9.20 7.67
N PHE A 67 -6.09 -8.96 6.42
CA PHE A 67 -6.39 -7.71 5.72
C PHE A 67 -7.78 -7.74 5.08
N ARG A 68 -8.19 -8.88 4.51
CA ARG A 68 -9.52 -9.06 3.92
C ARG A 68 -10.66 -8.86 4.91
N GLN A 69 -10.45 -9.14 6.19
CA GLN A 69 -11.44 -8.87 7.26
C GLN A 69 -11.57 -7.38 7.61
N ARG A 70 -10.67 -6.51 7.12
CA ARG A 70 -10.64 -5.07 7.42
C ARG A 70 -11.21 -4.21 6.28
N VAL A 71 -11.51 -4.81 5.13
CA VAL A 71 -12.06 -4.15 3.93
C VAL A 71 -13.48 -4.61 3.67
#